data_AF-A0A438J2E3-F1
#
_entry.id   AF-A0A438J2E3-F1
#
_cell.length_a   1.000
_cell.length_b   1.000
_cell.length_c   1.000
_cell.angle_alpha   90.00
_cell.angle_beta   90.00
_cell.angle_gamma   90.00
#
_symmetry.space_group_name_H-M   'P 1'
#
loop_
_entity.id
_entity.type
_entity.pdbx_description
1 polymer ?
#
loop_
_entity_poly.entity_id
_entity_poly.type
_entity_poly.pdbx_seq_one_letter_code
_entity_poly.pdbx_strand_id
1 'polypeptide(L)'
;MAVSSSSPLSRTLRIGIVGFGPFGQFLATTMMKQGHTLTATSRSDHSQLCARLGISFFRCGWIDRGMTEFIEAENDVIMLCTSILSLTEVLKSLPLHCLKRPTLFADVLSVKEGPREVLLQVLPEESDVLCTHPMFGPESGRDGWNGLAFMYERVRIRDEATCSSFLHIFESEGCRILEMSCEEHDKLAARSQFLTHTIGRILSEMEIESTPIDTKGFQTLIQLKDSTIRDSFDLYSGLFVHNKFAKQELNNLVLAFEKVKQKLEEMNEKSDLSMQPL
;
A
#
# COMPACT_ATOMS: atom_id res chain seq x y z
N MET A 1 -33.47 4.82 28.07
CA MET A 1 -33.68 4.03 26.84
C MET A 1 -32.37 4.04 26.09
N ALA A 2 -31.64 2.92 26.09
CA ALA A 2 -30.40 2.79 25.33
C ALA A 2 -30.78 2.60 23.87
N VAL A 3 -30.39 3.53 23.01
CA VAL A 3 -30.51 3.39 21.56
C VAL A 3 -29.46 2.37 21.16
N SER A 4 -29.90 1.15 20.87
CA SER A 4 -29.05 0.13 20.26
C SER A 4 -28.70 0.60 18.85
N SER A 5 -27.47 1.09 18.66
CA SER A 5 -26.92 1.30 17.33
C SER A 5 -26.68 -0.07 16.69
N SER A 6 -27.66 -0.56 15.93
CA SER A 6 -27.47 -1.70 15.04
C SER A 6 -26.38 -1.31 14.04
N SER A 7 -25.20 -1.91 14.15
CA SER A 7 -24.22 -1.93 13.06
C SER A 7 -24.95 -2.42 11.80
N PRO A 8 -24.88 -1.71 10.66
CA PRO A 8 -25.47 -2.21 9.44
C PRO A 8 -24.89 -3.61 9.17
N LEU A 9 -25.74 -4.60 8.92
CA LEU A 9 -25.26 -5.94 8.53
C LEU A 9 -24.33 -5.78 7.34
N SER A 10 -23.07 -6.20 7.49
CA SER A 10 -22.11 -6.23 6.40
C SER A 10 -22.65 -7.13 5.29
N ARG A 11 -22.76 -6.59 4.07
CA ARG A 11 -23.25 -7.33 2.90
C ARG A 11 -22.07 -7.87 2.10
N THR A 12 -22.31 -8.97 1.37
CA THR A 12 -21.37 -9.41 0.35
C THR A 12 -21.28 -8.35 -0.77
N LEU A 13 -20.06 -8.19 -1.30
CA LEU A 13 -19.72 -7.17 -2.28
C LEU A 13 -19.23 -7.82 -3.56
N ARG A 14 -19.49 -7.17 -4.70
CA ARG A 14 -18.78 -7.42 -5.94
C ARG A 14 -17.60 -6.45 -6.05
N ILE A 15 -16.37 -6.97 -5.97
CA ILE A 15 -15.16 -6.17 -5.94
C ILE A 15 -14.37 -6.40 -7.23
N GLY A 16 -14.16 -5.33 -8.00
CA GLY A 16 -13.31 -5.33 -9.18
C GLY A 16 -11.90 -4.89 -8.84
N ILE A 17 -10.89 -5.71 -9.14
CA ILE A 17 -9.48 -5.39 -8.86
C ILE A 17 -8.81 -4.90 -10.14
N VAL A 18 -8.25 -3.70 -10.11
CA VAL A 18 -7.39 -3.16 -11.17
C VAL A 18 -5.93 -3.27 -10.74
N GLY A 19 -5.16 -4.10 -11.44
CA GLY A 19 -3.79 -4.45 -11.06
C GLY A 19 -3.73 -5.73 -10.23
N PHE A 20 -3.81 -6.87 -10.90
CA PHE A 20 -3.80 -8.19 -10.25
C PHE A 20 -2.39 -8.72 -9.94
N GLY A 21 -1.52 -7.86 -9.40
CA GLY A 21 -0.16 -8.19 -8.96
C GLY A 21 -0.12 -8.91 -7.60
N PRO A 22 1.08 -9.07 -7.00
CA PRO A 22 1.24 -9.80 -5.73
C PRO A 22 0.33 -9.27 -4.60
N PHE A 23 0.21 -7.95 -4.46
CA PHE A 23 -0.63 -7.36 -3.42
C PHE A 23 -2.13 -7.50 -3.69
N GLY A 24 -2.57 -7.30 -4.93
CA GLY A 24 -3.97 -7.54 -5.33
C GLY A 24 -4.38 -9.01 -5.14
N GLN A 25 -3.49 -9.96 -5.45
CA GLN A 25 -3.70 -11.40 -5.21
C GLN A 25 -3.78 -11.73 -3.72
N PHE A 26 -2.94 -11.10 -2.90
CA PHE A 26 -2.95 -11.24 -1.45
C PHE A 26 -4.30 -10.80 -0.85
N LEU A 27 -4.78 -9.60 -1.21
CA LEU A 27 -6.08 -9.10 -0.76
C LEU A 27 -7.26 -9.95 -1.27
N ALA A 28 -7.21 -10.34 -2.55
CA ALA A 28 -8.23 -11.16 -3.18
C ALA A 28 -8.46 -12.48 -2.43
N THR A 29 -7.39 -13.11 -1.95
CA THR A 29 -7.47 -14.39 -1.24
C THR A 29 -8.36 -14.29 0.00
N THR A 30 -8.19 -13.23 0.80
CA THR A 30 -9.01 -12.99 2.00
C THR A 30 -10.43 -12.57 1.64
N MET A 31 -10.60 -11.67 0.67
CA MET A 31 -11.92 -11.24 0.21
C MET A 31 -12.78 -12.42 -0.30
N MET A 32 -12.18 -13.39 -0.99
CA MET A 32 -12.89 -14.60 -1.40
C MET A 32 -13.27 -15.50 -0.21
N LYS A 33 -12.39 -15.64 0.79
CA LYS A 33 -12.70 -16.42 2.01
C LYS A 33 -13.89 -15.85 2.77
N GLN A 34 -14.07 -14.53 2.73
CA GLN A 34 -15.22 -13.84 3.32
C GLN A 34 -16.50 -13.90 2.46
N GLY A 35 -16.43 -14.50 1.26
CA GLY A 35 -17.59 -14.69 0.38
C GLY A 35 -17.88 -13.55 -0.60
N HIS A 36 -16.95 -12.61 -0.77
CA HIS A 36 -17.07 -11.56 -1.79
C HIS A 36 -16.88 -12.13 -3.20
N THR A 37 -17.58 -11.55 -4.18
CA THR A 37 -17.41 -11.90 -5.60
C THR A 37 -16.33 -11.02 -6.21
N LEU A 38 -15.32 -11.62 -6.82
CA LEU A 38 -14.21 -10.86 -7.40
C LEU A 38 -14.23 -10.87 -8.93
N THR A 39 -13.96 -9.70 -9.50
CA THR A 39 -13.51 -9.55 -10.88
C THR A 39 -12.12 -8.93 -10.89
N ALA A 40 -11.35 -9.15 -11.94
CA ALA A 40 -10.01 -8.59 -12.01
C ALA A 40 -9.63 -8.18 -13.43
N THR A 41 -8.83 -7.12 -13.54
CA THR A 41 -8.12 -6.73 -14.75
C THR A 41 -6.69 -6.32 -14.41
N SER A 42 -5.78 -6.51 -15.35
CA SER A 42 -4.36 -6.20 -15.17
C SER A 42 -3.68 -6.06 -16.52
N ARG A 43 -2.56 -5.32 -16.54
CA ARG A 43 -1.67 -5.22 -17.71
C ARG A 43 -1.13 -6.60 -18.11
N SER A 44 -0.69 -7.38 -17.12
CA SER A 44 -0.17 -8.73 -17.33
C SER A 44 -1.31 -9.75 -17.37
N ASP A 45 -1.14 -10.82 -18.14
CA ASP A 45 -2.15 -11.87 -18.24
C ASP A 45 -2.12 -12.78 -16.99
N HIS A 46 -3.21 -12.75 -16.23
CA HIS A 46 -3.43 -13.62 -15.06
C HIS A 46 -4.62 -14.57 -15.27
N SER A 47 -5.05 -14.81 -16.51
CA SER A 47 -6.26 -15.61 -16.82
C SER A 47 -6.23 -17.00 -16.19
N GLN A 48 -5.10 -17.71 -16.28
CA GLN A 48 -4.97 -19.05 -15.69
C GLN A 48 -5.04 -19.04 -14.17
N LEU A 49 -4.45 -18.04 -13.52
CA LEU A 49 -4.50 -17.90 -12.06
C LEU A 49 -5.93 -17.58 -11.60
N CYS A 50 -6.58 -16.62 -12.26
CA CYS A 50 -7.94 -16.23 -11.95
C CYS A 50 -8.93 -17.38 -12.17
N ALA A 51 -8.77 -18.15 -13.25
CA ALA A 51 -9.59 -19.33 -13.51
C ALA A 51 -9.48 -20.39 -12.38
N ARG A 52 -8.28 -20.62 -11.84
CA ARG A 52 -8.10 -21.52 -10.69
C ARG A 52 -8.74 -21.00 -9.41
N LEU A 53 -8.78 -19.68 -9.23
CA LEU A 53 -9.35 -19.01 -8.07
C LEU A 53 -10.86 -18.75 -8.21
N GLY A 54 -11.45 -19.01 -9.38
CA GLY A 54 -12.86 -18.69 -9.65
C GLY A 54 -13.13 -17.19 -9.87
N ILE A 55 -12.10 -16.40 -10.22
CA ILE A 55 -12.19 -14.96 -10.46
C ILE A 55 -12.41 -14.72 -11.96
N SER A 56 -13.38 -13.89 -12.32
CA SER A 56 -13.56 -13.44 -13.71
C SER A 56 -12.47 -12.42 -14.08
N PHE A 57 -11.57 -12.81 -14.98
CA PHE A 57 -10.47 -11.96 -15.43
C PHE A 57 -10.74 -11.34 -16.81
N PHE A 58 -10.64 -10.03 -16.88
CA PHE A 58 -10.81 -9.24 -18.09
C PHE A 58 -9.45 -8.77 -18.58
N ARG A 59 -9.01 -9.32 -19.71
CA ARG A 59 -7.67 -9.05 -20.25
C ARG A 59 -7.61 -7.65 -20.85
N CYS A 60 -6.62 -6.85 -20.44
CA CYS A 60 -6.24 -5.64 -21.18
C CYS A 60 -5.59 -6.05 -22.51
N GLY A 61 -6.38 -6.08 -23.58
CA GLY A 61 -5.91 -6.29 -24.95
C GLY A 61 -5.88 -4.98 -25.74
N TRP A 62 -5.24 -5.00 -26.92
CA TRP A 62 -5.12 -3.88 -27.86
C TRP A 62 -6.45 -3.32 -28.40
N ILE A 63 -7.56 -4.01 -28.14
CA ILE A 63 -8.92 -3.59 -28.48
C ILE A 63 -9.61 -3.40 -27.14
N ASP A 64 -10.05 -2.18 -26.83
CA ASP A 64 -10.58 -1.68 -25.54
C ASP A 64 -11.77 -2.46 -24.91
N ARG A 65 -12.17 -3.60 -25.50
CA ARG A 65 -13.26 -4.45 -25.02
C ARG A 65 -13.03 -4.96 -23.60
N GLY A 66 -11.83 -5.42 -23.25
CA GLY A 66 -11.61 -6.01 -21.93
C GLY A 66 -11.78 -5.02 -20.77
N MET A 67 -11.26 -3.80 -20.91
CA MET A 67 -11.45 -2.77 -19.87
C MET A 67 -12.89 -2.27 -19.82
N THR A 68 -13.57 -2.20 -20.96
CA THR A 68 -15.00 -1.85 -21.04
C THR A 68 -15.85 -2.90 -20.31
N GLU A 69 -15.67 -4.18 -20.64
CA GLU A 69 -16.38 -5.30 -20.00
C GLU A 69 -16.14 -5.34 -18.48
N PHE A 70 -14.91 -5.06 -18.03
CA PHE A 70 -14.60 -4.96 -16.60
C PHE A 70 -15.38 -3.84 -15.90
N ILE A 71 -15.40 -2.64 -16.50
CA ILE A 71 -16.14 -1.49 -15.95
C ILE A 71 -17.65 -1.76 -15.94
N GLU A 72 -18.16 -2.45 -16.96
CA GLU A 72 -19.57 -2.82 -17.09
C GLU A 72 -20.00 -4.01 -16.22
N ALA A 73 -19.07 -4.67 -15.52
CA ALA A 73 -19.33 -5.84 -14.68
C ALA A 73 -20.08 -5.56 -13.37
N GLU A 74 -20.64 -4.35 -13.22
CA GLU A 74 -21.48 -3.92 -12.09
C GLU A 74 -20.79 -4.11 -10.74
N ASN A 75 -19.49 -3.84 -10.67
CA ASN A 75 -18.76 -3.86 -9.39
C ASN A 75 -19.38 -2.86 -8.40
N ASP A 76 -19.52 -3.26 -7.13
CA ASP A 76 -19.87 -2.35 -6.04
C ASP A 76 -18.66 -1.47 -5.68
N VAL A 77 -17.48 -2.08 -5.70
CA VAL A 77 -16.20 -1.44 -5.39
C VAL A 77 -15.20 -1.76 -6.48
N ILE A 78 -14.48 -0.75 -6.97
CA ILE A 78 -13.30 -0.91 -7.81
C ILE A 78 -12.07 -0.59 -6.96
N MET A 79 -11.27 -1.63 -6.68
CA MET A 79 -10.05 -1.53 -5.90
C MET A 79 -8.82 -1.38 -6.81
N LEU A 80 -8.07 -0.30 -6.62
CA LEU A 80 -6.89 0.06 -7.39
C LEU A 80 -5.63 -0.47 -6.70
N CYS A 81 -5.10 -1.58 -7.23
CA CYS A 81 -3.94 -2.32 -6.71
C CYS A 81 -2.72 -2.22 -7.65
N THR A 82 -2.60 -1.13 -8.41
CA THR A 82 -1.47 -0.89 -9.32
C THR A 82 -0.26 -0.32 -8.59
N SER A 83 0.87 -0.15 -9.28
CA SER A 83 1.99 0.60 -8.70
C SER A 83 1.63 2.09 -8.59
N ILE A 84 2.26 2.77 -7.63
CA ILE A 84 2.10 4.22 -7.42
C ILE A 84 2.40 4.98 -8.72
N LEU A 85 3.50 4.62 -9.39
CA LEU A 85 3.98 5.28 -10.61
C LEU A 85 3.03 5.11 -11.81
N SER A 86 2.23 4.05 -11.84
CA SER A 86 1.33 3.75 -12.97
C SER A 86 -0.11 4.21 -12.77
N LEU A 87 -0.48 4.68 -11.57
CA LEU A 87 -1.86 5.02 -11.22
C LEU A 87 -2.50 5.98 -12.22
N THR A 88 -1.83 7.09 -12.53
CA THR A 88 -2.36 8.13 -13.41
C THR A 88 -2.62 7.62 -14.83
N GLU A 89 -1.70 6.81 -15.37
CA GLU A 89 -1.85 6.24 -16.71
C GLU A 89 -3.02 5.24 -16.73
N VAL A 90 -3.09 4.36 -15.74
CA VAL A 90 -4.16 3.36 -15.62
C VAL A 90 -5.52 4.01 -15.46
N LEU A 91 -5.65 5.01 -14.58
CA LEU A 91 -6.94 5.71 -14.39
C LEU A 91 -7.41 6.40 -15.67
N LYS A 92 -6.49 7.01 -16.43
CA LYS A 92 -6.81 7.64 -17.72
C LYS A 92 -7.20 6.64 -18.80
N SER A 93 -6.72 5.40 -18.73
CA SER A 93 -7.09 4.35 -19.68
C SER A 93 -8.42 3.67 -19.36
N LEU A 94 -8.98 3.88 -18.16
CA LEU A 94 -10.27 3.29 -17.80
C LEU A 94 -11.41 3.99 -18.58
N PRO A 95 -12.31 3.24 -19.25
CA PRO A 95 -13.47 3.81 -19.91
C PRO A 95 -14.55 4.15 -18.88
N LEU A 96 -14.30 5.14 -18.03
CA LEU A 96 -15.18 5.53 -16.90
C LEU A 96 -16.58 5.96 -17.35
N HIS A 97 -16.75 6.37 -18.61
CA HIS A 97 -18.05 6.68 -19.21
C HIS A 97 -18.94 5.45 -19.38
N CYS A 98 -18.39 4.24 -19.34
CA CYS A 98 -19.13 2.97 -19.39
C CYS A 98 -19.64 2.51 -18.02
N LEU A 99 -19.37 3.26 -16.94
CA LEU A 99 -19.91 2.95 -15.62
C LEU A 99 -21.43 3.03 -15.65
N LYS A 100 -22.10 1.90 -15.37
CA LYS A 100 -23.57 1.81 -15.36
C LYS A 100 -24.21 2.49 -14.14
N ARG A 101 -23.45 2.68 -13.07
CA ARG A 101 -23.90 3.25 -11.79
C ARG A 101 -22.77 3.94 -11.03
N PRO A 102 -23.08 4.85 -10.09
CA PRO A 102 -22.12 5.33 -9.11
C PRO A 102 -21.44 4.15 -8.42
N THR A 103 -20.11 4.18 -8.36
CA THR A 103 -19.28 3.07 -7.86
C THR A 103 -18.26 3.62 -6.88
N LEU A 104 -17.95 2.85 -5.83
CA LEU A 104 -16.89 3.19 -4.89
C LEU A 104 -15.52 2.83 -5.48
N PHE A 105 -14.62 3.80 -5.59
CA PHE A 105 -13.23 3.56 -5.92
C PHE A 105 -12.40 3.57 -4.64
N ALA A 106 -11.67 2.47 -4.40
CA ALA A 106 -10.79 2.32 -3.26
C ALA A 106 -9.35 2.12 -3.73
N ASP A 107 -8.41 2.98 -3.33
CA ASP A 107 -6.99 2.76 -3.59
C ASP A 107 -6.30 2.07 -2.41
N VAL A 108 -5.29 1.24 -2.69
CA VAL A 108 -4.47 0.58 -1.66
C VAL A 108 -2.98 0.90 -1.80
N LEU A 109 -2.64 2.06 -2.37
CA LEU A 109 -1.25 2.43 -2.61
C LEU A 109 -0.53 2.70 -1.28
N SER A 110 0.80 2.86 -1.29
CA SER A 110 1.56 3.15 -0.06
C SER A 110 1.79 4.63 0.22
N VAL A 111 1.32 5.51 -0.67
CA VAL A 111 1.24 6.98 -0.51
C VAL A 111 -0.19 7.41 -0.74
N LYS A 112 -0.59 8.60 -0.27
CA LYS A 112 -2.01 8.95 -0.16
C LYS A 112 -2.40 10.31 -0.75
N GLU A 113 -1.61 11.36 -0.60
CA GLU A 113 -1.97 12.69 -1.15
C GLU A 113 -2.04 12.66 -2.68
N GLY A 114 -1.00 12.13 -3.33
CA GLY A 114 -0.95 12.01 -4.80
C GLY A 114 -2.12 11.21 -5.37
N PRO A 115 -2.39 9.97 -4.89
CA PRO A 115 -3.54 9.20 -5.34
C PRO A 115 -4.88 9.89 -5.11
N ARG A 116 -5.08 10.51 -3.93
CA ARG A 116 -6.30 11.27 -3.62
C ARG A 116 -6.56 12.36 -4.65
N GLU A 117 -5.55 13.17 -4.97
CA GLU A 117 -5.67 14.25 -5.96
C GLU A 117 -6.01 13.73 -7.35
N VAL A 118 -5.31 12.69 -7.81
CA VAL A 118 -5.56 12.09 -9.13
C VAL A 118 -6.95 11.48 -9.21
N LEU A 119 -7.41 10.79 -8.17
CA LEU A 119 -8.74 10.19 -8.13
C LEU A 119 -9.84 11.26 -8.20
N LEU A 120 -9.71 12.33 -7.42
CA LEU A 120 -10.67 13.44 -7.44
C LEU A 120 -10.71 14.17 -8.79
N GLN A 121 -9.58 14.23 -9.51
CA GLN A 121 -9.50 14.87 -10.82
C GLN A 121 -10.07 14.00 -11.96
N VAL A 122 -9.86 12.69 -11.90
CA VAL A 122 -10.16 11.78 -13.03
C VAL A 122 -11.53 11.11 -12.88
N LEU A 123 -11.95 10.77 -11.66
CA LEU A 123 -13.18 10.02 -11.45
C LEU A 123 -14.43 10.90 -11.60
N PRO A 124 -15.53 10.37 -12.18
CA PRO A 124 -16.80 11.07 -12.24
C PRO A 124 -17.23 11.59 -10.87
N GLU A 125 -17.85 12.76 -10.83
CA GLU A 125 -18.25 13.42 -9.58
C GLU A 125 -19.14 12.51 -8.72
N GLU A 126 -20.06 11.78 -9.34
CA GLU A 126 -21.01 10.86 -8.71
C GLU A 126 -20.34 9.63 -8.07
N SER A 127 -19.12 9.26 -8.49
CA SER A 127 -18.40 8.13 -7.92
C SER A 127 -17.81 8.48 -6.56
N ASP A 128 -17.86 7.53 -5.64
CA ASP A 128 -17.29 7.66 -4.32
C ASP A 128 -15.79 7.31 -4.34
N VAL A 129 -15.04 7.91 -3.43
CA VAL A 129 -13.58 7.79 -3.32
C VAL A 129 -13.21 7.51 -1.87
N LEU A 130 -12.56 6.37 -1.66
CA LEU A 130 -11.99 5.94 -0.40
C LEU A 130 -10.49 5.74 -0.61
N CYS A 131 -9.67 6.50 0.11
CA CYS A 131 -8.23 6.28 0.07
C CYS A 131 -7.81 5.37 1.20
N THR A 132 -7.03 4.32 0.93
CA THR A 132 -6.64 3.35 1.97
C THR A 132 -5.18 2.94 1.87
N HIS A 133 -4.64 2.45 2.98
CA HIS A 133 -3.35 1.80 3.03
C HIS A 133 -3.37 0.70 4.10
N PRO A 134 -3.50 -0.58 3.69
CA PRO A 134 -3.13 -1.67 4.55
C PRO A 134 -1.63 -1.56 4.83
N MET A 135 -1.23 -1.30 6.09
CA MET A 135 0.17 -1.11 6.49
C MET A 135 0.93 -2.45 6.59
N PHE A 136 0.55 -3.40 5.74
CA PHE A 136 1.03 -4.76 5.69
C PHE A 136 0.93 -5.31 4.27
N GLY A 137 1.74 -6.30 3.97
CA GLY A 137 1.84 -6.94 2.65
C GLY A 137 1.78 -8.46 2.74
N PRO A 138 2.07 -9.15 1.62
CA PRO A 138 2.08 -10.62 1.57
C PRO A 138 3.03 -11.23 2.61
N GLU A 139 4.11 -10.53 2.95
CA GLU A 139 5.10 -11.00 3.92
C GLU A 139 4.67 -10.77 5.37
N SER A 140 4.26 -9.55 5.71
CA SER A 140 3.91 -9.17 7.08
C SER A 140 2.50 -9.59 7.49
N GLY A 141 1.60 -9.86 6.54
CA GLY A 141 0.24 -10.34 6.77
C GLY A 141 0.01 -11.80 6.38
N ARG A 142 1.07 -12.59 6.16
CA ARG A 142 0.97 -14.00 5.74
C ARG A 142 0.20 -14.89 6.72
N ASP A 143 0.34 -14.60 8.02
CA ASP A 143 -0.20 -15.39 9.13
C ASP A 143 -1.55 -14.84 9.63
N GLY A 144 -2.17 -13.94 8.86
CA GLY A 144 -3.42 -13.25 9.20
C GLY A 144 -3.23 -11.75 9.43
N TRP A 145 -4.34 -11.00 9.52
CA TRP A 145 -4.30 -9.54 9.62
C TRP A 145 -4.61 -8.99 11.02
N ASN A 146 -4.81 -9.89 11.99
CA ASN A 146 -5.18 -9.52 13.35
C ASN A 146 -4.12 -8.61 13.98
N GLY A 147 -4.55 -7.44 14.45
CA GLY A 147 -3.70 -6.41 15.04
C GLY A 147 -2.88 -5.58 14.04
N LEU A 148 -2.88 -5.90 12.74
CA LEU A 148 -2.20 -5.11 11.72
C LEU A 148 -2.97 -3.81 11.46
N ALA A 149 -2.23 -2.73 11.18
CA ALA A 149 -2.84 -1.43 10.95
C ALA A 149 -3.40 -1.32 9.53
N PHE A 150 -4.62 -0.79 9.43
CA PHE A 150 -5.26 -0.44 8.17
C PHE A 150 -5.68 1.02 8.24
N MET A 151 -5.04 1.87 7.45
CA MET A 151 -5.34 3.30 7.37
C MET A 151 -6.37 3.57 6.28
N TYR A 152 -7.27 4.52 6.50
CA TYR A 152 -8.16 5.04 5.47
C TYR A 152 -8.53 6.52 5.66
N GLU A 153 -8.94 7.15 4.57
CA GLU A 153 -9.62 8.45 4.54
C GLU A 153 -10.89 8.34 3.67
N ARG A 154 -12.04 8.77 4.21
CA ARG A 154 -13.29 8.96 3.47
C ARG A 154 -13.22 10.26 2.64
N VAL A 155 -12.53 10.21 1.51
CA VAL A 155 -12.29 11.39 0.66
C VAL A 155 -13.58 11.96 0.09
N ARG A 156 -14.45 11.10 -0.47
CA ARG A 156 -15.76 11.48 -1.01
C ARG A 156 -16.70 10.28 -0.91
N ILE A 157 -17.53 10.23 0.13
CA ILE A 157 -18.44 9.09 0.38
C ILE A 157 -19.88 9.60 0.43
N ARG A 158 -20.76 8.95 -0.35
CA ARG A 158 -22.21 9.17 -0.38
C ARG A 158 -22.96 7.88 -0.01
N ASP A 159 -22.47 6.73 -0.50
CA ASP A 159 -22.97 5.42 -0.11
C ASP A 159 -22.17 4.88 1.09
N GLU A 160 -22.60 5.29 2.28
CA GLU A 160 -22.01 4.85 3.55
C GLU A 160 -22.16 3.34 3.78
N ALA A 161 -23.18 2.69 3.21
CA ALA A 161 -23.40 1.25 3.41
C ALA A 161 -22.36 0.43 2.63
N THR A 162 -22.08 0.80 1.38
CA THR A 162 -21.03 0.15 0.57
C THR A 162 -19.64 0.46 1.14
N CYS A 163 -19.37 1.71 1.54
CA CYS A 163 -18.10 2.07 2.17
C CYS A 163 -17.86 1.29 3.46
N SER A 164 -18.86 1.24 4.37
CA SER A 164 -18.74 0.51 5.63
C SER A 164 -18.57 -0.99 5.41
N SER A 165 -19.27 -1.59 4.44
CA SER A 165 -19.10 -3.00 4.10
C SER A 165 -17.70 -3.30 3.57
N PHE A 166 -17.10 -2.39 2.81
CA PHE A 166 -15.72 -2.56 2.32
C PHE A 166 -14.69 -2.44 3.45
N LEU A 167 -14.85 -1.46 4.35
CA LEU A 167 -13.98 -1.32 5.52
C LEU A 167 -14.10 -2.52 6.47
N HIS A 168 -15.29 -3.11 6.56
CA HIS A 168 -15.54 -4.28 7.39
C HIS A 168 -14.71 -5.51 6.96
N ILE A 169 -14.29 -5.60 5.69
CA ILE A 169 -13.38 -6.67 5.21
C ILE A 169 -12.11 -6.73 6.05
N PHE A 170 -11.56 -5.56 6.38
CA PHE A 170 -10.33 -5.46 7.17
C PHE A 170 -10.65 -5.57 8.67
N GLU A 171 -11.75 -4.98 9.12
CA GLU A 171 -12.18 -5.02 10.52
C GLU A 171 -12.46 -6.46 10.98
N SER A 172 -13.13 -7.27 10.17
CA SER A 172 -13.48 -8.66 10.49
C SER A 172 -12.27 -9.58 10.59
N GLU A 173 -11.14 -9.21 9.97
CA GLU A 173 -9.86 -9.91 10.08
C GLU A 173 -9.04 -9.45 11.31
N GLY A 174 -9.61 -8.55 12.13
CA GLY A 174 -9.00 -8.03 13.34
C GLY A 174 -8.00 -6.89 13.09
N CYS A 175 -8.03 -6.25 11.92
CA CYS A 175 -7.20 -5.09 11.67
C CYS A 175 -7.52 -3.96 12.65
N ARG A 176 -6.49 -3.20 13.03
CA ARG A 176 -6.66 -1.90 13.67
C ARG A 176 -7.02 -0.86 12.61
N ILE A 177 -8.29 -0.52 12.55
CA ILE A 177 -8.84 0.46 11.62
C ILE A 177 -8.50 1.89 12.09
N LEU A 178 -7.79 2.65 11.25
CA LEU A 178 -7.27 3.99 11.58
C LEU A 178 -7.75 5.01 10.55
N GLU A 179 -8.67 5.87 10.94
CA GLU A 179 -9.12 6.99 10.11
C GLU A 179 -8.18 8.19 10.31
N MET A 180 -7.57 8.68 9.22
CA MET A 180 -6.76 9.90 9.22
C MET A 180 -6.69 10.49 7.80
N SER A 181 -6.33 11.77 7.69
CA SER A 181 -6.18 12.39 6.37
C SER A 181 -5.01 11.81 5.58
N CYS A 182 -5.10 11.85 4.25
CA CYS A 182 -4.02 11.48 3.34
C CYS A 182 -2.73 12.26 3.61
N GLU A 183 -2.82 13.54 3.96
CA GLU A 183 -1.67 14.37 4.32
C GLU A 183 -1.00 13.90 5.62
N GLU A 184 -1.79 13.66 6.67
CA GLU A 184 -1.23 13.16 7.93
C GLU A 184 -0.62 11.78 7.72
N HIS A 185 -1.29 10.89 6.97
CA HIS A 185 -0.71 9.61 6.57
C HIS A 185 0.65 9.77 5.91
N ASP A 186 0.77 10.60 4.87
CA ASP A 186 2.03 10.71 4.13
C ASP A 186 3.16 11.30 4.99
N LYS A 187 2.82 12.23 5.89
CA LYS A 187 3.76 12.73 6.90
C LYS A 187 4.23 11.62 7.85
N LEU A 188 3.32 10.77 8.33
CA LEU A 188 3.64 9.62 9.19
C LEU A 188 4.47 8.55 8.44
N ALA A 189 4.08 8.23 7.20
CA ALA A 189 4.72 7.22 6.38
C ALA A 189 6.14 7.64 5.98
N ALA A 190 6.37 8.93 5.71
CA ALA A 190 7.70 9.46 5.41
C ALA A 190 8.69 9.20 6.57
N ARG A 191 8.26 9.42 7.82
CA ARG A 191 9.09 9.22 9.01
C ARG A 191 9.11 7.78 9.56
N SER A 192 8.41 6.86 8.91
CA SER A 192 8.33 5.46 9.33
C SER A 192 8.63 4.54 8.16
N GLN A 193 7.62 4.18 7.37
CA GLN A 193 7.74 3.26 6.24
C GLN A 193 8.88 3.65 5.28
N PHE A 194 8.93 4.90 4.83
CA PHE A 194 9.96 5.35 3.89
C PHE A 194 11.37 5.17 4.49
N LEU A 195 11.60 5.64 5.72
CA LEU A 195 12.88 5.43 6.42
C LEU A 195 13.23 3.95 6.60
N THR A 196 12.26 3.11 6.95
CA THR A 196 12.43 1.66 7.07
C THR A 196 12.90 1.04 5.75
N HIS A 197 12.25 1.39 4.64
CA HIS A 197 12.67 0.94 3.30
C HIS A 197 14.05 1.50 2.91
N THR A 198 14.33 2.78 3.20
CA THR A 198 15.64 3.38 2.89
C THR A 198 16.76 2.65 3.64
N ILE A 199 16.59 2.39 4.94
CA ILE A 199 17.58 1.64 5.73
C ILE A 199 17.72 0.22 5.18
N GLY A 200 16.63 -0.51 4.94
CA GLY A 200 16.69 -1.87 4.37
C GLY A 200 17.42 -1.92 3.02
N ARG A 201 17.23 -0.91 2.15
CA ARG A 201 17.94 -0.80 0.87
C ARG A 201 19.42 -0.45 1.04
N ILE A 202 19.78 0.48 1.93
CA ILE A 202 21.19 0.78 2.24
C ILE A 202 21.89 -0.49 2.75
N LEU A 203 21.27 -1.25 3.66
CA LEU A 203 21.84 -2.50 4.15
C LEU A 203 22.03 -3.52 3.02
N SER A 204 21.15 -3.53 2.02
CA SER A 204 21.32 -4.34 0.81
C SER A 204 22.49 -3.88 -0.04
N GLU A 205 22.66 -2.58 -0.27
CA GLU A 205 23.80 -2.01 -1.01
C GLU A 205 25.13 -2.22 -0.28
N MET A 206 25.10 -2.32 1.06
CA MET A 206 26.25 -2.71 1.88
C MET A 206 26.56 -4.21 1.81
N GLU A 207 25.74 -5.00 1.12
CA GLU A 207 25.88 -6.46 0.97
C GLU A 207 26.05 -7.19 2.31
N ILE A 208 25.31 -6.76 3.35
CA ILE A 208 25.46 -7.38 4.67
C ILE A 208 25.00 -8.84 4.67
N GLU A 209 25.77 -9.70 5.34
CA GLU A 209 25.47 -11.13 5.48
C GLU A 209 25.45 -11.56 6.95
N SER A 210 24.73 -12.65 7.23
CA SER A 210 24.72 -13.25 8.57
C SER A 210 26.10 -13.82 8.90
N THR A 211 26.49 -13.71 10.17
CA THR A 211 27.77 -14.17 10.70
C THR A 211 27.56 -15.15 11.87
N PRO A 212 28.56 -15.98 12.21
CA PRO A 212 28.49 -16.86 13.39
C PRO A 212 28.33 -16.13 14.74
N ILE A 213 28.55 -14.81 14.78
CA ILE A 213 28.52 -13.98 15.99
C ILE A 213 27.41 -12.93 15.95
N ASP A 214 26.37 -13.17 15.17
CA ASP A 214 25.26 -12.23 15.02
C ASP A 214 24.60 -11.89 16.36
N THR A 215 24.58 -10.59 16.68
CA THR A 215 23.76 -10.09 17.77
C THR A 215 22.28 -10.13 17.39
N LYS A 216 21.38 -10.13 18.38
CA LYS A 216 19.93 -10.06 18.13
C LYS A 216 19.53 -8.81 17.33
N GLY A 217 20.21 -7.70 17.55
CA GLY A 217 20.02 -6.47 16.77
C GLY A 217 20.38 -6.68 15.31
N PHE A 218 21.54 -7.28 15.03
CA PHE A 218 21.96 -7.52 13.64
C PHE A 218 21.07 -8.55 12.92
N GLN A 219 20.57 -9.58 13.61
CA GLN A 219 19.57 -10.51 13.06
C GLN A 219 18.30 -9.76 12.58
N THR A 220 17.88 -8.71 13.30
CA THR A 220 16.73 -7.88 12.91
C THR A 220 17.06 -7.03 11.68
N LEU A 221 18.30 -6.54 11.54
CA LEU A 221 18.74 -5.80 10.35
C LEU A 221 18.81 -6.69 9.10
N ILE A 222 19.26 -7.93 9.25
CA ILE A 222 19.23 -8.93 8.15
C ILE A 222 17.78 -9.20 7.74
N GLN A 223 16.88 -9.42 8.70
CA GLN A 223 15.45 -9.60 8.40
C GLN A 223 14.85 -8.39 7.69
N LEU A 224 15.19 -7.16 8.12
CA LEU A 224 14.77 -5.92 7.49
C LEU A 224 15.29 -5.79 6.05
N LYS A 225 16.57 -6.11 5.82
CA LYS A 225 17.16 -6.15 4.47
C LYS A 225 16.34 -7.11 3.60
N ASP A 226 16.19 -8.35 4.05
CA ASP A 226 15.54 -9.42 3.29
C ASP A 226 14.07 -9.10 3.00
N SER A 227 13.33 -8.52 3.94
CA SER A 227 11.93 -8.12 3.71
C SER A 227 11.82 -6.97 2.71
N THR A 228 12.72 -5.99 2.80
CA THR A 228 12.67 -4.76 1.98
C THR A 228 13.06 -5.03 0.53
N ILE A 229 13.99 -5.96 0.27
CA ILE A 229 14.45 -6.26 -1.09
C ILE A 229 13.44 -7.08 -1.90
N ARG A 230 12.47 -7.75 -1.23
CA ARG A 230 11.39 -8.48 -1.89
C ARG A 230 10.38 -7.56 -2.57
N ASP A 231 10.23 -6.34 -2.06
CA ASP A 231 9.45 -5.31 -2.75
C ASP A 231 10.19 -4.79 -3.98
N SER A 232 9.44 -4.30 -4.97
CA SER A 232 10.04 -3.75 -6.19
C SER A 232 10.73 -2.41 -5.91
N PHE A 233 11.75 -2.08 -6.72
CA PHE A 233 12.34 -0.76 -6.68
C PHE A 233 11.33 0.33 -7.07
N ASP A 234 10.39 0.03 -7.98
CA ASP A 234 9.29 0.93 -8.34
C ASP A 234 8.43 1.33 -7.13
N LEU A 235 8.16 0.39 -6.21
CA LEU A 235 7.43 0.70 -4.98
C LEU A 235 8.22 1.71 -4.15
N TYR A 236 9.49 1.42 -3.88
CA TYR A 236 10.37 2.30 -3.09
C TYR A 236 10.52 3.69 -3.73
N SER A 237 10.74 3.74 -5.05
CA SER A 237 10.78 4.99 -5.82
C SER A 237 9.48 5.76 -5.68
N GLY A 238 8.34 5.07 -5.74
CA GLY A 238 7.01 5.65 -5.50
C GLY A 238 6.87 6.29 -4.12
N LEU A 239 7.39 5.66 -3.06
CA LEU A 239 7.39 6.22 -1.70
C LEU A 239 8.14 7.55 -1.61
N PHE A 240 9.16 7.75 -2.45
CA PHE A 240 9.94 8.99 -2.47
C PHE A 240 9.32 10.05 -3.40
N VAL A 241 9.03 9.67 -4.64
CA VAL A 241 8.59 10.60 -5.69
C VAL A 241 7.20 11.17 -5.39
N HIS A 242 6.30 10.37 -4.80
CA HIS A 242 4.90 10.75 -4.58
C HIS A 242 4.57 11.11 -3.13
N ASN A 243 5.58 11.26 -2.25
CA ASN A 243 5.40 11.75 -0.90
C ASN A 243 6.24 13.02 -0.71
N LYS A 244 5.57 14.19 -0.62
CA LYS A 244 6.23 15.50 -0.49
C LYS A 244 7.12 15.62 0.76
N PHE A 245 6.87 14.80 1.79
CA PHE A 245 7.62 14.79 3.04
C PHE A 245 8.88 13.90 2.99
N ALA A 246 8.93 12.90 2.09
CA ALA A 246 10.01 11.91 2.04
C ALA A 246 11.38 12.54 1.78
N LYS A 247 11.45 13.61 0.96
CA LYS A 247 12.70 14.32 0.68
C LYS A 247 13.34 14.90 1.95
N GLN A 248 12.53 15.48 2.83
CA GLN A 248 13.03 16.04 4.08
C GLN A 248 13.52 14.93 5.01
N GLU A 249 12.81 13.80 5.10
CA GLU A 249 13.23 12.68 5.93
C GLU A 249 14.51 11.99 5.43
N LEU A 250 14.72 11.92 4.12
CA LEU A 250 15.99 11.46 3.56
C LEU A 250 17.14 12.39 3.95
N ASN A 251 16.96 13.71 3.85
CA ASN A 251 17.96 14.68 4.30
C ASN A 251 18.24 14.56 5.80
N ASN A 252 17.20 14.37 6.62
CA ASN A 252 17.34 14.15 8.06
C ASN A 252 18.20 12.91 8.35
N LEU A 253 17.98 11.81 7.61
CA LEU A 253 18.75 10.58 7.74
C LEU A 253 20.23 10.80 7.40
N VAL A 254 20.54 11.48 6.29
CA VAL A 254 21.92 11.79 5.87
C VAL A 254 22.62 12.65 6.92
N LEU A 255 21.98 13.75 7.37
CA LEU A 255 22.53 14.62 8.41
C LEU A 255 22.74 13.88 9.73
N ALA A 256 21.86 12.95 10.09
CA ALA A 256 22.02 12.13 11.29
C ALA A 256 23.23 11.19 11.15
N PHE A 257 23.41 10.57 9.98
CA PHE A 257 24.57 9.72 9.70
C PHE A 257 25.89 10.51 9.79
N GLU A 258 25.96 11.68 9.15
CA GLU A 258 27.14 12.56 9.20
C GLU A 258 27.47 13.00 10.63
N LYS A 259 26.46 13.38 11.43
CA LYS A 259 26.66 13.75 12.84
C LYS A 259 27.19 12.58 13.69
N VAL A 260 26.71 11.37 13.45
CA VAL A 260 27.21 10.17 14.16
C VAL A 260 28.65 9.89 13.75
N LYS A 261 28.96 9.95 12.45
CA LYS A 261 30.32 9.78 11.92
C LYS A 261 31.29 10.80 12.53
N GLN A 262 30.95 12.09 12.51
CA GLN A 262 31.78 13.15 13.07
C GLN A 262 32.09 12.92 14.55
N LYS A 263 31.09 12.53 15.35
CA LYS A 263 31.30 12.22 16.78
C LYS A 263 32.33 11.09 16.99
N LEU A 264 32.33 10.08 16.13
CA LEU A 264 33.29 8.97 16.21
C LEU A 264 34.70 9.41 15.84
N GLU A 265 34.84 10.21 14.78
CA GLU A 265 36.14 10.75 14.33
C GLU A 265 36.74 11.68 15.40
N GLU A 266 35.94 12.58 15.97
CA GLU A 266 36.36 13.48 17.07
C GLU A 266 36.80 12.72 18.33
N MET A 267 36.16 11.58 18.64
CA MET A 267 36.57 10.74 19.77
C MET A 267 37.91 10.06 19.49
N ASN A 268 38.15 9.61 18.26
CA ASN A 268 39.39 8.96 17.87
C ASN A 268 40.59 9.94 17.92
N GLU A 269 40.41 11.17 17.41
CA GLU A 269 41.45 12.21 17.47
C GLU A 269 41.84 12.56 18.91
N LYS A 270 40.86 12.61 19.83
CA LYS A 270 41.12 12.86 21.25
C LYS A 270 41.86 11.70 21.93
N SER A 271 41.56 10.45 21.57
CA SER A 271 42.32 9.31 22.08
C SER A 271 43.75 9.31 21.58
N ASP A 272 43.99 9.63 20.30
CA ASP A 272 45.32 9.65 19.70
C ASP A 272 46.23 10.74 20.32
N LEU A 273 45.67 11.91 20.64
CA LEU A 273 46.37 12.98 21.36
C LEU A 273 46.72 12.62 22.82
N SER A 274 45.94 11.74 23.46
CA SER A 274 46.17 11.29 24.84
C SER A 274 47.20 10.16 24.96
N MET A 275 47.58 9.52 23.84
CA MET A 275 48.54 8.42 23.79
C MET A 275 49.94 8.82 23.28
N GLN A 276 50.20 10.11 23.05
CA GLN A 276 51.56 10.58 22.74
C GLN A 276 52.44 10.55 24.01
N PRO A 277 53.61 9.87 23.99
CA PRO A 277 54.50 9.84 25.15
C PRO A 277 55.14 11.22 25.39
N LEU A 278 55.22 11.60 26.67
CA LEU A 278 56.00 12.75 27.17
C LEU A 278 57.49 12.64 26.82
#